data_AF-A0A8B8MXE2-F1
#
_entry.id   AF-A0A8B8MXE2-F1
#
_cell.length_a   1.000
_cell.length_b   1.000
_cell.length_c   1.000
_cell.angle_alpha   90.00
_cell.angle_beta   90.00
_cell.angle_gamma   90.00
#
_symmetry.space_group_name_H-M   'P 1'
#
loop_
_entity.id
_entity.type
_entity.pdbx_description
1 polymer ?
#
loop_
_entity_poly.entity_id
_entity_poly.type
_entity_poly.pdbx_seq_one_letter_code
_entity_poly.pdbx_strand_id
1 'polypeptide(L)'
;MSPVLSNQNSSEGKTGSLSSSGSDSSRNSRDSYLVILKIHGGDIQLRHFDNIPVGTCKTNSYKVLCRDLDAQSDTQDSKIQIFILNGFTSTKDNVIFQQQQSGGQAVTSPDLVLFMTSPSYSDRKASYAIDIGVELNNSSMEDLRENVSYRRIGSAYLYLDPRFSTQGIQRMQIMGTQSQAPIGQIQVEYLVVRNPVAYGVPVPRPDWLTNSNQLDAGHRGAGSGCRGDLPGYITENTVASFNYAAKHGADMCELDVMCTADGVPVVYHNYTLAESICAAKQIDQLTLKELRAFTDGGIHDKNCDHNQETENSVTKNESSRPFPTLEEVLRDVDEKCGLNIELKWPQLLPNGKSEATQYREINDFVDRILDCINKHSNGRHIVLSTLSADIAIMLRLKQSRYPVLFLTTGDSSRFNDPATKSIENAIHFAKAFDMAGINPNAAYLNEYLVKTAKDRGLLVYAWGKIESAQAIKELRSIGLNGVIYDKIDLIKPQD
;
A
#
# COMPACT_ATOMS: atom_id res chain seq x y z
N MET A 1 63.48 11.40 39.92
CA MET A 1 64.54 12.26 39.36
C MET A 1 64.79 11.82 37.93
N SER A 2 64.62 12.74 36.98
CA SER A 2 64.75 12.56 35.52
C SER A 2 66.19 12.20 35.09
N PRO A 3 66.44 11.84 33.80
CA PRO A 3 66.48 12.80 32.67
C PRO A 3 65.66 12.33 31.45
N VAL A 4 64.94 13.12 30.63
CA VAL A 4 65.20 14.35 29.84
C VAL A 4 65.63 14.08 28.37
N LEU A 5 64.65 14.34 27.46
CA LEU A 5 64.67 14.91 26.09
C LEU A 5 65.30 14.18 24.89
N SER A 6 64.51 14.02 23.80
CA SER A 6 64.42 15.01 22.70
C SER A 6 63.41 14.61 21.60
N ASN A 7 62.56 15.57 21.18
CA ASN A 7 61.69 15.55 20.00
C ASN A 7 62.47 15.95 18.73
N GLN A 8 62.16 15.37 17.57
CA GLN A 8 62.07 16.07 16.26
C GLN A 8 61.10 15.37 15.30
N ASN A 9 60.27 16.18 14.64
CA ASN A 9 59.32 15.86 13.56
C ASN A 9 60.01 15.79 12.18
N SER A 10 59.50 14.98 11.24
CA SER A 10 59.27 15.39 9.84
C SER A 10 58.54 14.33 8.99
N SER A 11 57.29 14.67 8.63
CA SER A 11 56.59 14.57 7.33
C SER A 11 56.94 13.54 6.23
N GLU A 12 55.84 13.01 5.68
CA GLU A 12 55.54 12.70 4.25
C GLU A 12 55.82 11.30 3.67
N GLY A 13 54.73 10.52 3.54
CA GLY A 13 54.11 10.22 2.24
C GLY A 13 54.54 8.95 1.49
N LYS A 14 53.65 7.94 1.44
CA LYS A 14 53.06 7.37 0.19
C LYS A 14 52.29 6.07 0.44
N THR A 15 50.99 6.14 0.15
CA THR A 15 50.13 5.17 -0.56
C THR A 15 50.49 3.68 -0.50
N GLY A 16 49.74 2.92 0.30
CA GLY A 16 49.64 1.46 0.22
C GLY A 16 48.20 1.03 -0.02
N SER A 17 47.96 0.44 -1.19
CA SER A 17 46.74 -0.27 -1.55
C SER A 17 46.49 -1.45 -0.60
N LEU A 18 45.32 -1.50 0.03
CA LEU A 18 44.86 -2.66 0.79
C LEU A 18 43.69 -3.31 0.08
N SER A 19 43.99 -4.49 -0.45
CA SER A 19 43.09 -5.53 -0.93
C SER A 19 41.95 -5.79 0.05
N SER A 20 40.73 -5.79 -0.48
CA SER A 20 39.50 -6.21 0.20
C SER A 20 39.57 -7.68 0.61
N SER A 21 39.87 -7.94 1.88
CA SER A 21 39.55 -9.21 2.52
C SER A 21 38.03 -9.26 2.72
N GLY A 22 37.36 -10.16 2.02
CA GLY A 22 35.95 -10.46 2.22
C GLY A 22 35.68 -10.86 3.67
N SER A 23 34.96 -10.00 4.39
CA SER A 23 34.30 -10.39 5.62
C SER A 23 32.95 -10.97 5.25
N ASP A 24 32.87 -12.29 5.35
CA ASP A 24 31.64 -13.08 5.37
C ASP A 24 30.71 -12.53 6.47
N SER A 25 29.77 -11.67 6.09
CA SER A 25 28.75 -11.15 6.99
C SER A 25 27.51 -12.02 6.89
N SER A 26 27.58 -13.22 7.47
CA SER A 26 26.39 -13.93 7.93
C SER A 26 25.77 -13.13 9.08
N ARG A 27 25.05 -12.05 8.74
CA ARG A 27 24.16 -11.37 9.68
C ARG A 27 23.12 -12.40 10.10
N ASN A 28 23.16 -12.80 11.36
CA ASN A 28 22.04 -13.42 12.06
C ASN A 28 20.81 -12.50 11.91
N SER A 29 20.08 -12.65 10.82
CA SER A 29 18.75 -12.07 10.61
C SER A 29 17.84 -12.74 11.62
N ARG A 30 17.61 -12.10 12.77
CA ARG A 30 16.50 -12.51 13.62
C ARG A 30 15.24 -12.17 12.85
N ASP A 31 14.50 -13.19 12.44
CA ASP A 31 13.17 -13.01 11.87
C ASP A 31 12.35 -12.13 12.82
N SER A 32 11.75 -11.11 12.24
CA SER A 32 10.93 -10.14 12.96
C SER A 32 9.60 -9.97 12.27
N TYR A 33 8.61 -9.48 13.00
CA TYR A 33 7.34 -9.08 12.41
C TYR A 33 6.77 -7.85 13.11
N LEU A 34 5.88 -7.18 12.41
CA LEU A 34 4.96 -6.20 12.97
C LEU A 34 3.54 -6.65 12.64
N VAL A 35 2.58 -6.34 13.52
CA VAL A 35 1.16 -6.64 13.28
C VAL A 35 0.37 -5.35 13.13
N ILE A 36 -0.49 -5.31 12.12
CA ILE A 36 -1.56 -4.33 11.97
C ILE A 36 -2.88 -5.04 12.29
N LEU A 37 -3.65 -4.51 13.22
CA LEU A 37 -5.01 -4.98 13.52
C LEU A 37 -6.00 -3.94 13.03
N LYS A 38 -7.01 -4.37 12.29
CA LYS A 38 -8.06 -3.53 11.72
C LYS A 38 -9.40 -3.95 12.30
N ILE A 39 -10.15 -2.98 12.83
CA ILE A 39 -11.45 -3.22 13.48
C ILE A 39 -12.43 -2.18 12.96
N HIS A 40 -13.50 -2.63 12.29
CA HIS A 40 -14.63 -1.78 11.99
C HIS A 40 -15.47 -1.59 13.25
N GLY A 41 -15.90 -0.38 13.58
CA GLY A 41 -16.72 -0.14 14.76
C GLY A 41 -18.03 -0.93 14.74
N GLY A 42 -18.62 -1.13 13.55
CA GLY A 42 -19.82 -1.95 13.34
C GLY A 42 -19.61 -3.45 13.58
N ASP A 43 -18.36 -3.91 13.62
CA ASP A 43 -18.01 -5.30 13.92
C ASP A 43 -17.94 -5.59 15.43
N ILE A 44 -18.06 -4.56 16.28
CA ILE A 44 -18.15 -4.70 17.73
C ILE A 44 -19.62 -4.87 18.11
N GLN A 45 -20.00 -6.09 18.50
CA GLN A 45 -21.38 -6.44 18.82
C GLN A 45 -21.50 -6.88 20.27
N LEU A 46 -22.20 -6.08 21.07
CA LEU A 46 -22.47 -6.35 22.48
C LEU A 46 -23.91 -6.87 22.65
N ARG A 47 -24.09 -7.90 23.49
CA ARG A 47 -25.42 -8.33 23.98
C ARG A 47 -25.80 -7.47 25.20
N HIS A 48 -27.02 -7.53 25.73
CA HIS A 48 -27.34 -6.81 26.97
C HIS A 48 -26.42 -7.27 28.12
N PHE A 49 -25.86 -6.30 28.84
CA PHE A 49 -24.99 -6.52 30.01
C PHE A 49 -25.71 -6.12 31.29
N ASP A 50 -25.47 -6.91 32.34
CA ASP A 50 -26.02 -6.74 33.66
C ASP A 50 -25.82 -5.31 34.22
N ASN A 51 -26.93 -4.70 34.65
CA ASN A 51 -27.02 -3.53 35.52
C ASN A 51 -26.44 -2.18 35.03
N ILE A 52 -26.20 -1.99 33.73
CA ILE A 52 -25.99 -0.65 33.16
C ILE A 52 -27.21 -0.34 32.29
N PRO A 53 -28.04 0.67 32.63
CA PRO A 53 -29.13 1.06 31.77
C PRO A 53 -28.54 1.55 30.44
N VAL A 54 -28.67 0.73 29.40
CA VAL A 54 -28.30 1.05 28.01
C VAL A 54 -29.04 2.32 27.53
N GLY A 55 -30.05 2.79 28.27
CA GLY A 55 -30.77 4.05 28.05
C GLY A 55 -30.03 5.37 28.38
N THR A 56 -28.74 5.37 28.72
CA THR A 56 -27.98 6.64 28.92
C THR A 56 -26.76 6.83 28.03
N CYS A 57 -26.32 5.80 27.29
CA CYS A 57 -25.34 5.98 26.21
C CYS A 57 -26.10 6.42 24.95
N LYS A 58 -26.23 7.73 24.75
CA LYS A 58 -26.88 8.32 23.56
C LYS A 58 -26.16 8.03 22.24
N THR A 59 -25.04 7.29 22.25
CA THR A 59 -24.26 6.93 21.07
C THR A 59 -23.77 5.49 21.22
N ASN A 60 -23.83 4.70 20.15
CA ASN A 60 -23.15 3.40 20.02
C ASN A 60 -21.60 3.59 20.01
N SER A 61 -21.07 4.37 20.94
CA SER A 61 -19.67 4.77 21.03
C SER A 61 -18.97 3.93 22.08
N TYR A 62 -18.14 3.00 21.62
CA TYR A 62 -17.29 2.19 22.50
C TYR A 62 -15.91 2.82 22.59
N LYS A 63 -15.18 2.52 23.67
CA LYS A 63 -13.74 2.77 23.72
C LYS A 63 -12.98 1.48 23.47
N VAL A 64 -11.99 1.53 22.59
CA VAL A 64 -11.14 0.39 22.26
C VAL A 64 -9.70 0.65 22.69
N LEU A 65 -9.04 -0.40 23.15
CA LEU A 65 -7.62 -0.42 23.52
C LEU A 65 -7.03 -1.78 23.15
N CYS A 66 -5.83 -1.80 22.60
CA CYS A 66 -5.08 -3.03 22.29
C CYS A 66 -3.88 -3.17 23.22
N ARG A 67 -3.74 -4.34 23.85
CA ARG A 67 -2.59 -4.70 24.69
C ARG A 67 -1.83 -5.85 24.07
N ASP A 68 -0.50 -5.75 24.09
CA ASP A 68 0.41 -6.85 23.81
C ASP A 68 0.48 -7.76 25.03
N LEU A 69 0.20 -9.06 24.87
CA LEU A 69 0.22 -10.04 25.96
C LEU A 69 1.56 -10.76 26.07
N ASP A 70 2.44 -10.63 25.08
CA ASP A 70 3.75 -11.26 25.05
C ASP A 70 4.84 -10.33 25.64
N ALA A 71 4.58 -9.03 25.70
CA ALA A 71 5.44 -8.08 26.40
C ALA A 71 5.39 -8.35 27.92
N GLN A 72 6.51 -8.76 28.52
CA GLN A 72 6.65 -9.04 29.97
C GLN A 72 6.59 -7.80 30.89
N SER A 73 5.83 -6.78 30.51
CA SER A 73 5.61 -5.61 31.34
C SER A 73 4.11 -5.31 31.38
N ASP A 74 3.49 -5.48 32.54
CA ASP A 74 2.13 -5.01 32.88
C ASP A 74 1.98 -3.47 32.82
N THR A 75 2.94 -2.76 32.23
CA THR A 75 2.96 -1.31 32.14
C THR A 75 2.11 -0.81 30.98
N GLN A 76 1.39 0.29 31.24
CA GLN A 76 0.61 1.10 30.29
C GLN A 76 1.37 1.61 29.06
N ASP A 77 2.66 1.27 28.90
CA ASP A 77 3.56 1.66 27.81
C ASP A 77 3.57 0.64 26.66
N SER A 78 2.42 0.08 26.27
CA SER A 78 2.37 -0.71 25.05
C SER A 78 2.80 0.19 23.88
N LYS A 79 3.87 -0.15 23.16
CA LYS A 79 4.32 0.59 21.97
C LYS A 79 3.39 0.42 20.76
N ILE A 80 2.15 0.01 21.00
CA ILE A 80 1.10 -0.13 20.02
C ILE A 80 0.51 1.25 19.80
N GLN A 81 0.54 1.70 18.55
CA GLN A 81 -0.05 2.96 18.13
C GLN A 81 -1.46 2.72 17.57
N ILE A 82 -2.32 3.73 17.66
CA ILE A 82 -3.68 3.70 17.13
C ILE A 82 -3.89 4.82 16.12
N PHE A 83 -4.62 4.52 15.06
CA PHE A 83 -5.15 5.47 14.09
C PHE A 83 -6.62 5.13 13.82
N ILE A 84 -7.48 6.14 13.76
CA ILE A 84 -8.89 5.96 13.40
C ILE A 84 -9.16 6.69 12.11
N LEU A 85 -9.59 5.94 11.11
CA LEU A 85 -10.14 6.47 9.88
C LEU A 85 -11.66 6.62 10.06
N ASN A 86 -12.10 7.86 10.28
CA ASN A 86 -13.51 8.15 10.55
C ASN A 86 -14.34 7.96 9.28
N GLY A 87 -15.49 7.30 9.41
CA GLY A 87 -16.40 7.13 8.27
C GLY A 87 -17.27 8.36 7.96
N PHE A 88 -17.30 9.35 8.86
CA PHE A 88 -17.85 10.68 8.61
C PHE A 88 -16.73 11.71 8.55
N THR A 89 -16.71 12.47 7.46
CA THR A 89 -15.78 13.54 7.12
C THR A 89 -15.95 14.73 8.08
N SER A 90 -15.49 14.57 9.32
CA SER A 90 -15.31 15.69 10.23
C SER A 90 -13.82 15.92 10.39
N THR A 91 -13.36 17.05 9.87
CA THR A 91 -12.07 17.71 10.07
C THR A 91 -11.52 17.52 11.49
N LYS A 92 -10.76 16.45 11.71
CA LYS A 92 -9.88 16.33 12.89
C LYS A 92 -8.44 16.32 12.39
N ASP A 93 -7.64 17.21 12.95
CA ASP A 93 -6.26 17.51 12.55
C ASP A 93 -5.26 16.36 12.77
N ASN A 94 -5.69 15.27 13.41
CA ASN A 94 -4.83 14.15 13.77
C ASN A 94 -5.00 12.96 12.81
N VAL A 95 -4.32 13.05 11.68
CA VAL A 95 -4.28 12.03 10.61
C VAL A 95 -3.01 11.17 10.67
N ILE A 96 -2.45 11.00 11.87
CA ILE A 96 -1.24 10.22 12.13
C ILE A 96 -1.50 9.21 13.25
N PHE A 97 -0.73 8.13 13.25
CA PHE A 97 -0.70 7.18 14.37
C PHE A 97 -0.32 7.88 15.67
N GLN A 98 -1.08 7.62 16.72
CA GLN A 98 -0.85 8.17 18.06
C GLN A 98 -0.56 7.04 19.04
N GLN A 99 0.16 7.35 20.12
CA GLN A 99 0.22 6.43 21.24
C GLN A 99 -1.17 6.26 21.85
N GLN A 100 -1.51 5.03 22.20
CA GLN A 100 -2.81 4.73 22.81
C GLN A 100 -2.94 5.44 24.15
N GLN A 101 -4.13 5.99 24.43
CA GLN A 101 -4.43 6.51 25.75
C GLN A 101 -4.87 5.39 26.68
N SER A 102 -4.55 5.50 27.97
CA SER A 102 -4.90 4.49 28.99
C SER A 102 -6.41 4.22 29.09
N GLY A 103 -7.25 5.20 28.75
CA GLY A 103 -8.70 5.08 28.69
C GLY A 103 -9.25 4.52 27.37
N GLY A 104 -8.41 4.11 26.43
CA GLY A 104 -8.82 3.73 25.08
C GLY A 104 -9.36 4.90 24.25
N GLN A 105 -9.65 4.63 22.98
CA GLN A 105 -10.10 5.62 22.01
C GLN A 105 -11.57 5.37 21.65
N ALA A 106 -12.38 6.44 21.59
CA ALA A 106 -13.79 6.34 21.20
C ALA A 106 -13.94 5.96 19.71
N VAL A 107 -14.85 5.04 19.43
CA VAL A 107 -15.11 4.45 18.12
C VAL A 107 -16.61 4.34 17.91
N THR A 108 -17.06 4.66 16.71
CA THR A 108 -18.44 4.52 16.25
C THR A 108 -18.54 3.52 15.11
N SER A 109 -19.75 3.05 14.81
CA SER A 109 -20.02 2.04 13.76
C SER A 109 -19.29 2.25 12.41
N PRO A 110 -19.25 3.45 11.82
CA PRO A 110 -18.62 3.66 10.50
C PRO A 110 -17.09 3.79 10.54
N ASP A 111 -16.48 3.84 11.73
CA ASP A 111 -15.05 4.07 11.87
C ASP A 111 -14.27 2.78 11.60
N LEU A 112 -13.10 2.94 10.99
CA LEU A 112 -12.09 1.89 10.88
C LEU A 112 -10.94 2.22 11.83
N VAL A 113 -10.72 1.36 12.82
CA VAL A 113 -9.62 1.47 13.78
C VAL A 113 -8.46 0.62 13.30
N LEU A 114 -7.27 1.21 13.27
CA LEU A 114 -6.02 0.53 13.00
C LEU A 114 -5.13 0.58 14.24
N PHE A 115 -4.71 -0.57 14.73
CA PHE A 115 -3.62 -0.69 15.70
C PHE A 115 -2.36 -1.16 14.98
N MET A 116 -1.24 -0.50 15.24
CA MET A 116 0.07 -0.86 14.71
C MET A 116 1.03 -1.16 15.85
N THR A 117 1.54 -2.38 15.90
CA THR A 117 2.51 -2.78 16.93
C THR A 117 3.90 -2.26 16.60
N SER A 118 4.83 -2.29 17.56
CA SER A 118 6.25 -2.22 17.24
C SER A 118 6.74 -3.56 16.64
N PRO A 119 7.85 -3.57 15.89
CA PRO A 119 8.49 -4.79 15.46
C PRO A 119 8.90 -5.67 16.66
N SER A 120 8.51 -6.94 16.60
CA SER A 120 8.88 -7.99 17.55
C SER A 120 9.92 -8.92 16.94
N TYR A 121 10.89 -9.36 17.75
CA TYR A 121 11.98 -10.27 17.33
C TYR A 121 11.67 -11.70 17.78
N SER A 122 10.62 -12.25 17.19
CA SER A 122 10.14 -13.62 17.31
C SER A 122 9.43 -13.91 16.00
N ASP A 123 9.31 -15.16 15.58
CA ASP A 123 8.50 -15.56 14.43
C ASP A 123 7.26 -16.38 14.86
N ARG A 124 7.14 -16.76 16.14
CA ARG A 124 6.23 -17.86 16.54
C ARG A 124 4.92 -17.45 17.19
N LYS A 125 4.84 -16.27 17.79
CA LYS A 125 3.73 -15.92 18.67
C LYS A 125 3.49 -14.43 18.64
N ALA A 126 2.25 -14.04 18.35
CA ALA A 126 1.76 -12.70 18.57
C ALA A 126 0.38 -12.78 19.23
N SER A 127 0.33 -12.36 20.50
CA SER A 127 -0.85 -12.47 21.36
C SER A 127 -1.32 -11.09 21.78
N TYR A 128 -2.58 -10.77 21.50
CA TYR A 128 -3.14 -9.44 21.80
C TYR A 128 -4.47 -9.55 22.54
N ALA A 129 -4.74 -8.61 23.43
CA ALA A 129 -6.07 -8.39 23.99
C ALA A 129 -6.65 -7.09 23.44
N ILE A 130 -7.87 -7.15 22.90
CA ILE A 130 -8.67 -5.99 22.53
C ILE A 130 -9.67 -5.74 23.66
N ASP A 131 -9.40 -4.70 24.44
CA ASP A 131 -10.22 -4.25 25.55
C ASP A 131 -11.32 -3.32 25.03
N ILE A 132 -12.57 -3.63 25.40
CA ILE A 132 -13.75 -2.84 25.10
C ILE A 132 -14.23 -2.17 26.38
N GLY A 133 -14.41 -0.86 26.34
CA GLY A 133 -14.95 -0.08 27.44
C GLY A 133 -16.02 0.91 27.02
N VAL A 134 -16.62 1.54 28.03
CA VAL A 134 -17.66 2.56 27.90
C VAL A 134 -17.30 3.79 28.72
N GLU A 135 -17.80 4.95 28.29
CA GLU A 135 -17.78 6.16 29.10
C GLU A 135 -18.91 6.12 30.13
N LEU A 136 -18.61 6.52 31.37
CA LEU A 136 -19.61 6.69 32.41
C LEU A 136 -19.97 8.17 32.53
N ASN A 137 -21.24 8.50 32.38
CA ASN A 137 -21.77 9.81 32.75
C ASN A 137 -21.94 9.83 34.28
N ASN A 138 -20.99 10.43 35.00
CA ASN A 138 -21.21 10.74 36.41
C ASN A 138 -22.20 11.91 36.50
N SER A 139 -23.42 11.64 36.94
CA SER A 139 -24.48 12.64 37.15
C SER A 139 -24.47 13.25 38.57
N SER A 140 -23.37 13.13 39.32
CA SER A 140 -23.18 13.84 40.58
C SER A 140 -22.55 15.21 40.34
N MET A 141 -23.28 16.26 40.75
CA MET A 141 -22.96 17.69 40.59
C MET A 141 -21.72 18.21 41.36
N GLU A 142 -20.76 17.35 41.74
CA GLU A 142 -19.60 17.76 42.56
C GLU A 142 -18.24 17.72 41.86
N ASP A 143 -18.08 17.07 40.70
CA ASP A 143 -16.77 16.96 40.01
C ASP A 143 -16.77 17.63 38.63
N LEU A 144 -16.87 18.96 38.61
CA LEU A 144 -16.71 19.78 37.39
C LEU A 144 -15.25 20.07 37.02
N ARG A 145 -14.32 19.17 37.34
CA ARG A 145 -12.93 19.24 36.89
C ARG A 145 -12.49 17.85 36.47
N GLU A 146 -12.42 17.64 35.15
CA GLU A 146 -11.73 16.53 34.47
C GLU A 146 -11.79 15.17 35.17
N ASN A 147 -12.79 14.32 34.88
CA ASN A 147 -12.62 12.86 34.92
C ASN A 147 -13.85 12.13 34.34
N VAL A 148 -13.91 12.03 33.01
CA VAL A 148 -14.75 11.00 32.36
C VAL A 148 -14.04 9.65 32.55
N SER A 149 -14.50 8.84 33.50
CA SER A 149 -13.84 7.55 33.78
C SER A 149 -14.17 6.53 32.69
N TYR A 150 -13.16 6.08 31.94
CA TYR A 150 -13.23 4.86 31.14
C TYR A 150 -13.46 3.66 32.04
N ARG A 151 -14.46 2.84 31.72
CA ARG A 151 -14.63 1.52 32.35
C ARG A 151 -14.54 0.42 31.31
N ARG A 152 -13.51 -0.41 31.40
CA ARG A 152 -13.43 -1.67 30.64
C ARG A 152 -14.58 -2.59 31.06
N ILE A 153 -15.35 -3.05 30.08
CA ILE A 153 -16.47 -3.97 30.28
C ILE A 153 -16.12 -5.40 29.84
N GLY A 154 -15.16 -5.55 28.92
CA GLY A 154 -14.67 -6.87 28.50
C GLY A 154 -13.44 -6.82 27.62
N SER A 155 -12.93 -8.01 27.29
CA SER A 155 -11.75 -8.21 26.45
C SER A 155 -11.97 -9.36 25.48
N ALA A 156 -11.47 -9.21 24.26
CA ALA A 156 -11.32 -10.31 23.28
C ALA A 156 -9.83 -10.62 23.11
N TYR A 157 -9.48 -11.89 22.90
CA TYR A 157 -8.10 -12.37 22.86
C TYR A 157 -7.75 -12.96 21.50
N LEU A 158 -6.76 -12.36 20.84
CA LEU A 158 -6.27 -12.74 19.52
C LEU A 158 -4.93 -13.46 19.66
N TYR A 159 -4.81 -14.63 19.04
CA TYR A 159 -3.56 -15.38 18.96
C TYR A 159 -3.21 -15.64 17.50
N LEU A 160 -2.01 -15.21 17.10
CA LEU A 160 -1.47 -15.40 15.76
C LEU A 160 -0.15 -16.17 15.84
N ASP A 161 0.06 -17.06 14.87
CA ASP A 161 1.38 -17.62 14.55
C ASP A 161 1.83 -16.99 13.23
N PRO A 162 2.72 -15.99 13.28
CA PRO A 162 3.22 -15.28 12.12
C PRO A 162 3.77 -16.16 11.00
N ARG A 163 4.12 -17.44 11.24
CA ARG A 163 4.64 -18.39 10.23
C ARG A 163 3.55 -18.97 9.34
N PHE A 164 2.36 -19.20 9.88
CA PHE A 164 1.28 -19.91 9.19
C PHE A 164 0.21 -18.98 8.64
N SER A 165 -0.03 -17.86 9.32
CA SER A 165 -1.02 -16.89 8.86
C SER A 165 -0.53 -15.47 9.05
N THR A 166 -0.44 -14.77 7.93
CA THR A 166 0.06 -13.39 7.84
C THR A 166 -1.01 -12.40 7.47
N GLN A 167 -2.20 -12.87 7.11
CA GLN A 167 -3.35 -12.02 6.88
C GLN A 167 -4.64 -12.81 7.12
N GLY A 168 -5.70 -12.13 7.55
CA GLY A 168 -7.01 -12.75 7.62
C GLY A 168 -7.95 -12.05 8.58
N ILE A 169 -9.05 -12.72 8.88
CA ILE A 169 -10.12 -12.21 9.74
C ILE A 169 -10.37 -13.24 10.84
N GLN A 170 -10.39 -12.80 12.09
CA GLN A 170 -10.79 -13.62 13.23
C GLN A 170 -12.01 -13.02 13.92
N ARG A 171 -13.01 -13.87 14.22
CA ARG A 171 -14.13 -13.52 15.09
C ARG A 171 -13.88 -14.10 16.47
N MET A 172 -13.96 -13.24 17.49
CA MET A 172 -13.66 -13.58 18.87
C MET A 172 -14.83 -13.18 19.76
N GLN A 173 -15.03 -13.95 20.83
CA GLN A 173 -15.95 -13.56 21.88
C GLN A 173 -15.32 -12.45 22.73
N ILE A 174 -16.14 -11.48 23.11
CA ILE A 174 -15.77 -10.50 24.13
C ILE A 174 -16.16 -11.13 25.47
N MET A 175 -15.20 -11.28 26.37
CA MET A 175 -15.38 -11.85 27.70
C MET A 175 -15.57 -10.76 28.75
N GLY A 176 -16.63 -10.85 29.55
CA GLY A 176 -16.97 -9.84 30.55
C GLY A 176 -15.96 -9.77 31.69
N THR A 177 -15.57 -8.55 32.04
CA THR A 177 -14.56 -8.33 33.08
C THR A 177 -15.04 -8.86 34.44
N GLN A 178 -16.32 -8.66 34.77
CA GLN A 178 -16.91 -9.10 36.04
C GLN A 178 -17.52 -10.50 35.95
N SER A 179 -18.34 -10.76 34.93
CA SER A 179 -19.05 -12.03 34.79
C SER A 179 -18.16 -13.19 34.37
N GLN A 180 -17.00 -12.91 33.74
CA GLN A 180 -16.18 -13.89 33.02
C GLN A 180 -16.97 -14.72 31.99
N ALA A 181 -18.13 -14.21 31.57
CA ALA A 181 -19.01 -14.83 30.58
C ALA A 181 -18.92 -14.09 29.23
N PRO A 182 -19.26 -14.73 28.11
CA PRO A 182 -19.36 -14.05 26.82
C PRO A 182 -20.48 -13.02 26.84
N ILE A 183 -20.13 -11.80 26.48
CA ILE A 183 -21.01 -10.62 26.53
C ILE A 183 -21.20 -9.97 25.16
N GLY A 184 -20.52 -10.49 24.15
CA GLY A 184 -20.52 -9.96 22.81
C GLY A 184 -19.52 -10.70 21.92
N GLN A 185 -19.35 -10.19 20.72
CA GLN A 185 -18.37 -10.64 19.75
C GLN A 185 -17.73 -9.45 19.04
N ILE A 186 -16.53 -9.68 18.53
CA ILE A 186 -15.78 -8.72 17.71
C ILE A 186 -15.18 -9.45 16.53
N GLN A 187 -15.16 -8.81 15.37
CA GLN A 187 -14.39 -9.24 14.22
C GLN A 187 -13.13 -8.35 14.12
N VAL A 188 -11.97 -8.98 13.97
CA VAL A 188 -10.68 -8.30 13.82
C VAL A 188 -10.02 -8.84 12.57
N GLU A 189 -9.70 -7.95 11.63
CA GLU A 189 -8.79 -8.28 10.54
C GLU A 189 -7.35 -8.03 10.99
N TYR A 190 -6.41 -8.82 10.49
CA TYR A 190 -5.00 -8.67 10.82
C TYR A 190 -4.14 -8.79 9.57
N LEU A 191 -3.02 -8.06 9.60
CA LEU A 191 -1.93 -8.15 8.64
C LEU A 191 -0.61 -8.25 9.43
N VAL A 192 0.21 -9.25 9.11
CA VAL A 192 1.52 -9.47 9.69
C VAL A 192 2.56 -9.14 8.63
N VAL A 193 3.29 -8.06 8.87
CA VAL A 193 4.41 -7.64 8.03
C VAL A 193 5.68 -8.31 8.57
N ARG A 194 6.20 -9.30 7.85
CA ARG A 194 7.47 -9.96 8.21
C ARG A 194 8.66 -9.11 7.76
N ASN A 195 9.69 -9.11 8.59
CA ASN A 195 10.94 -8.41 8.41
C ASN A 195 10.77 -6.93 8.02
N PRO A 196 9.97 -6.14 8.78
CA PRO A 196 9.80 -4.72 8.51
C PRO A 196 11.12 -3.98 8.74
N VAL A 197 11.58 -3.24 7.72
CA VAL A 197 12.85 -2.49 7.77
C VAL A 197 12.65 -0.98 7.86
N ALA A 198 11.43 -0.50 7.59
CA ALA A 198 11.12 0.92 7.46
C ALA A 198 10.16 1.44 8.55
N TYR A 199 9.93 0.67 9.63
CA TYR A 199 9.19 1.14 10.79
C TYR A 199 9.93 2.33 11.44
N GLY A 200 9.27 3.49 11.52
CA GLY A 200 9.85 4.72 12.04
C GLY A 200 10.90 5.40 11.14
N VAL A 201 11.19 4.84 9.96
CA VAL A 201 12.08 5.44 8.95
C VAL A 201 11.23 6.32 8.04
N PRO A 202 11.50 7.63 7.86
CA PRO A 202 10.70 8.49 6.98
C PRO A 202 10.66 8.03 5.53
N VAL A 203 9.58 8.35 4.83
CA VAL A 203 9.43 8.01 3.41
C VAL A 203 10.45 8.75 2.54
N PRO A 204 11.04 8.08 1.53
CA PRO A 204 11.90 8.74 0.56
C PRO A 204 11.10 9.74 -0.27
N ARG A 205 11.67 10.94 -0.44
CA ARG A 205 11.10 12.06 -1.20
C ARG A 205 12.16 12.63 -2.15
N PRO A 206 12.48 11.92 -3.24
CA PRO A 206 13.56 12.33 -4.12
C PRO A 206 13.16 13.55 -4.96
N ASP A 207 14.13 14.42 -5.26
CA ASP A 207 13.91 15.70 -5.97
C ASP A 207 13.22 15.51 -7.32
N TRP A 208 13.54 14.45 -8.06
CA TRP A 208 12.91 14.17 -9.35
C TRP A 208 11.39 13.94 -9.25
N LEU A 209 10.88 13.55 -8.08
CA LEU A 209 9.46 13.32 -7.83
C LEU A 209 8.80 14.52 -7.13
N THR A 210 9.55 15.28 -6.33
CA THR A 210 9.00 16.39 -5.53
C THR A 210 9.06 17.75 -6.21
N ASN A 211 9.97 17.93 -7.17
CA ASN A 211 10.15 19.19 -7.87
C ASN A 211 8.88 19.61 -8.66
N SER A 212 8.76 20.91 -8.91
CA SER A 212 7.58 21.52 -9.56
C SER A 212 7.41 21.19 -11.05
N ASN A 213 8.28 20.34 -11.61
CA ASN A 213 8.12 19.86 -12.98
C ASN A 213 7.00 18.83 -12.97
N GLN A 214 5.80 19.28 -13.29
CA GLN A 214 4.61 18.43 -13.32
C GLN A 214 4.84 17.28 -14.31
N LEU A 215 4.97 16.05 -13.80
CA LEU A 215 5.41 14.90 -14.59
C LEU A 215 4.26 14.31 -15.42
N ASP A 216 4.60 13.83 -16.61
CA ASP A 216 3.70 13.07 -17.48
C ASP A 216 4.05 11.59 -17.47
N ALA A 217 3.09 10.77 -17.09
CA ALA A 217 3.23 9.33 -17.02
C ALA A 217 2.36 8.64 -18.09
N GLY A 218 2.97 7.78 -18.89
CA GLY A 218 2.27 6.94 -19.86
C GLY A 218 1.55 5.78 -19.15
N HIS A 219 0.22 5.75 -19.17
CA HIS A 219 -0.59 4.68 -18.59
C HIS A 219 -0.35 3.37 -19.34
N ARG A 220 0.15 2.33 -18.64
CA ARG A 220 0.57 1.05 -19.24
C ARG A 220 1.50 1.20 -20.45
N GLY A 221 2.32 2.26 -20.45
CA GLY A 221 3.09 2.72 -21.59
C GLY A 221 2.29 3.68 -22.47
N ALA A 222 1.99 3.27 -23.70
CA ALA A 222 1.29 4.07 -24.70
C ALA A 222 -0.25 3.96 -24.60
N GLY A 223 -0.80 3.55 -23.46
CA GLY A 223 -2.22 3.49 -23.19
C GLY A 223 -2.80 2.09 -23.06
N SER A 224 -4.03 2.04 -22.53
CA SER A 224 -4.81 0.82 -22.30
C SER A 224 -5.22 0.11 -23.59
N GLY A 225 -5.15 -1.23 -23.58
CA GLY A 225 -5.59 -2.10 -24.66
C GLY A 225 -4.79 -1.95 -25.96
N CYS A 226 -5.51 -1.96 -27.10
CA CYS A 226 -4.96 -1.59 -28.40
C CYS A 226 -5.45 -0.19 -28.78
N ARG A 227 -4.53 0.63 -29.25
CA ARG A 227 -4.84 1.90 -29.88
C ARG A 227 -4.88 1.75 -31.39
N GLY A 228 -6.05 1.99 -32.00
CA GLY A 228 -6.21 1.92 -33.46
C GLY A 228 -5.37 2.94 -34.24
N ASP A 229 -4.86 3.97 -33.57
CA ASP A 229 -3.94 4.96 -34.11
C ASP A 229 -2.44 4.55 -34.04
N LEU A 230 -2.11 3.43 -33.40
CA LEU A 230 -0.75 2.89 -33.29
C LEU A 230 -0.59 1.58 -34.08
N PRO A 231 0.65 1.22 -34.47
CA PRO A 231 0.93 -0.11 -34.99
C PRO A 231 0.49 -1.20 -33.99
N GLY A 232 -0.13 -2.29 -34.48
CA GLY A 232 -0.70 -3.34 -33.63
C GLY A 232 0.29 -4.12 -32.76
N TYR A 233 1.60 -3.93 -32.93
CA TYR A 233 2.64 -4.48 -32.05
C TYR A 233 2.95 -3.60 -30.83
N ILE A 234 2.33 -2.42 -30.72
CA ILE A 234 2.42 -1.51 -29.56
C ILE A 234 1.13 -1.66 -28.75
N THR A 235 1.17 -2.57 -27.79
CA THR A 235 0.05 -2.92 -26.93
C THR A 235 0.39 -2.62 -25.48
N GLU A 236 -0.62 -2.34 -24.66
CA GLU A 236 -0.43 -2.04 -23.24
C GLU A 236 0.52 -3.02 -22.52
N ASN A 237 1.21 -2.53 -21.49
CA ASN A 237 2.02 -3.38 -20.60
C ASN A 237 3.09 -4.23 -21.32
N THR A 238 3.56 -3.78 -22.50
CA THR A 238 4.70 -4.38 -23.23
C THR A 238 5.91 -3.45 -23.23
N VAL A 239 7.11 -4.03 -23.37
CA VAL A 239 8.37 -3.25 -23.49
C VAL A 239 8.31 -2.29 -24.68
N ALA A 240 7.69 -2.70 -25.79
CA ALA A 240 7.48 -1.87 -26.97
C ALA A 240 6.63 -0.62 -26.66
N SER A 241 5.55 -0.80 -25.89
CA SER A 241 4.67 0.28 -25.44
C SER A 241 5.36 1.25 -24.49
N PHE A 242 6.13 0.73 -23.53
CA PHE A 242 6.92 1.57 -22.61
C PHE A 242 7.99 2.39 -23.34
N ASN A 243 8.75 1.76 -24.25
CA ASN A 243 9.76 2.44 -25.04
C ASN A 243 9.16 3.45 -26.03
N TYR A 244 7.97 3.15 -26.57
CA TYR A 244 7.23 4.11 -27.38
C TYR A 244 6.85 5.34 -26.55
N ALA A 245 6.24 5.17 -25.37
CA ALA A 245 5.88 6.29 -24.50
C ALA A 245 7.09 7.13 -24.09
N ALA A 246 8.19 6.48 -23.68
CA ALA A 246 9.45 7.14 -23.34
C ALA A 246 9.98 8.02 -24.50
N LYS A 247 9.99 7.48 -25.72
CA LYS A 247 10.40 8.22 -26.92
C LYS A 247 9.50 9.43 -27.23
N HIS A 248 8.25 9.42 -26.76
CA HIS A 248 7.28 10.49 -26.99
C HIS A 248 7.16 11.47 -25.82
N GLY A 249 8.05 11.40 -24.83
CA GLY A 249 8.17 12.41 -23.77
C GLY A 249 7.57 11.98 -22.44
N ALA A 250 7.28 10.69 -22.23
CA ALA A 250 6.95 10.19 -20.91
C ALA A 250 8.13 10.36 -19.94
N ASP A 251 7.91 11.03 -18.81
CA ASP A 251 8.87 11.07 -17.70
C ASP A 251 8.93 9.70 -17.00
N MET A 252 7.80 9.00 -16.98
CA MET A 252 7.68 7.64 -16.49
C MET A 252 6.60 6.85 -17.23
N CYS A 253 6.68 5.53 -17.16
CA CYS A 253 5.58 4.65 -17.54
C CYS A 253 4.94 4.07 -16.29
N GLU A 254 3.61 4.08 -16.24
CA GLU A 254 2.86 3.28 -15.27
C GLU A 254 2.69 1.85 -15.81
N LEU A 255 2.71 0.86 -14.93
CA LEU A 255 2.55 -0.55 -15.27
C LEU A 255 1.93 -1.35 -14.11
N ASP A 256 1.25 -2.42 -14.46
CA ASP A 256 0.60 -3.32 -13.51
C ASP A 256 1.43 -4.59 -13.28
N VAL A 257 1.78 -4.90 -12.04
CA VAL A 257 2.54 -6.10 -11.68
C VAL A 257 1.74 -7.04 -10.81
N MET A 258 1.81 -8.31 -11.17
CA MET A 258 1.33 -9.45 -10.39
C MET A 258 2.37 -10.58 -10.41
N CYS A 259 2.09 -11.69 -9.74
CA CYS A 259 2.97 -12.87 -9.75
C CYS A 259 2.27 -14.08 -10.35
N THR A 260 3.00 -14.82 -11.18
CA THR A 260 2.60 -16.15 -11.67
C THR A 260 2.59 -17.20 -10.56
N ALA A 261 2.09 -18.41 -10.84
CA ALA A 261 2.05 -19.53 -9.88
C ALA A 261 3.44 -19.94 -9.36
N ASP A 262 4.45 -19.91 -10.23
CA ASP A 262 5.86 -20.14 -9.89
C ASP A 262 6.55 -18.90 -9.27
N GLY A 263 5.80 -17.81 -9.08
CA GLY A 263 6.21 -16.63 -8.32
C GLY A 263 7.16 -15.72 -9.10
N VAL A 264 6.98 -15.65 -10.41
CA VAL A 264 7.67 -14.69 -11.27
C VAL A 264 6.82 -13.42 -11.37
N PRO A 265 7.35 -12.24 -11.02
CA PRO A 265 6.68 -10.98 -11.27
C PRO A 265 6.46 -10.76 -12.78
N VAL A 266 5.22 -10.58 -13.18
CA VAL A 266 4.77 -10.40 -14.57
C VAL A 266 3.95 -9.13 -14.71
N VAL A 267 4.09 -8.47 -15.84
CA VAL A 267 3.41 -7.20 -16.14
C VAL A 267 2.14 -7.45 -16.92
N TYR A 268 0.99 -7.19 -16.29
CA TYR A 268 -0.36 -7.37 -16.85
C TYR A 268 -1.41 -6.78 -15.92
N HIS A 269 -2.51 -6.23 -16.46
CA HIS A 269 -3.51 -5.51 -15.67
C HIS A 269 -4.57 -6.41 -15.01
N ASN A 270 -5.10 -7.41 -15.72
CA ASN A 270 -6.25 -8.19 -15.26
C ASN A 270 -5.85 -9.44 -14.46
N TYR A 271 -6.65 -9.84 -13.47
CA TYR A 271 -6.39 -11.09 -12.74
C TYR A 271 -6.63 -12.35 -13.57
N THR A 272 -7.46 -12.27 -14.62
CA THR A 272 -7.78 -13.38 -15.53
C THR A 272 -7.41 -13.06 -16.97
N LEU A 273 -7.10 -14.10 -17.73
CA LEU A 273 -7.09 -14.03 -19.20
C LEU A 273 -8.52 -13.81 -19.74
N ALA A 274 -8.65 -13.23 -20.93
CA ALA A 274 -9.95 -12.91 -21.53
C ALA A 274 -10.85 -14.16 -21.70
N GLU A 275 -12.18 -13.95 -21.61
CA GLU A 275 -13.24 -14.98 -21.61
C GLU A 275 -13.33 -15.87 -22.86
N SER A 276 -12.59 -15.57 -23.94
CA SER A 276 -12.58 -16.37 -25.16
C SER A 276 -11.91 -17.74 -25.00
N ILE A 277 -11.21 -17.96 -23.89
CA ILE A 277 -10.63 -19.25 -23.52
C ILE A 277 -11.63 -19.95 -22.59
N CYS A 278 -12.12 -21.14 -22.96
CA CYS A 278 -13.22 -21.89 -22.31
C CYS A 278 -13.06 -22.24 -20.80
N ALA A 279 -12.10 -21.66 -20.10
CA ALA A 279 -12.15 -21.39 -18.67
C ALA A 279 -11.21 -20.20 -18.40
N ALA A 280 -11.74 -19.06 -17.93
CA ALA A 280 -10.91 -17.92 -17.55
C ALA A 280 -9.95 -18.33 -16.42
N LYS A 281 -8.68 -18.55 -16.76
CA LYS A 281 -7.63 -18.89 -15.80
C LYS A 281 -7.09 -17.62 -15.16
N GLN A 282 -6.81 -17.67 -13.87
CA GLN A 282 -6.16 -16.58 -13.16
C GLN A 282 -4.64 -16.63 -13.37
N ILE A 283 -3.99 -15.46 -13.39
CA ILE A 283 -2.56 -15.35 -13.68
C ILE A 283 -1.70 -16.05 -12.62
N ASP A 284 -2.11 -15.98 -11.36
CA ASP A 284 -1.45 -16.64 -10.22
C ASP A 284 -1.64 -18.16 -10.19
N GLN A 285 -2.44 -18.72 -11.09
CA GLN A 285 -2.64 -20.17 -11.27
C GLN A 285 -1.84 -20.74 -12.45
N LEU A 286 -1.13 -19.89 -13.19
CA LEU A 286 -0.32 -20.26 -14.34
C LEU A 286 1.15 -20.00 -14.03
N THR A 287 2.03 -20.97 -14.33
CA THR A 287 3.48 -20.68 -14.38
C THR A 287 3.79 -19.71 -15.50
N LEU A 288 4.93 -19.02 -15.45
CA LEU A 288 5.34 -18.11 -16.54
C LEU A 288 5.36 -18.82 -17.90
N LYS A 289 5.84 -20.08 -17.91
CA LYS A 289 5.89 -20.90 -19.13
C LYS A 289 4.50 -21.16 -19.70
N GLU A 290 3.52 -21.49 -18.84
CA GLU A 290 2.14 -21.72 -19.28
C GLU A 290 1.47 -20.41 -19.71
N LEU A 291 1.70 -19.31 -18.98
CA LEU A 291 1.16 -18.00 -19.31
C LEU A 291 1.63 -17.53 -20.69
N ARG A 292 2.92 -17.72 -21.01
CA ARG A 292 3.49 -17.35 -22.32
C ARG A 292 3.01 -18.24 -23.48
N ALA A 293 2.39 -19.38 -23.21
CA ALA A 293 1.78 -20.20 -24.26
C ALA A 293 0.49 -19.57 -24.81
N PHE A 294 -0.10 -18.60 -24.12
CA PHE A 294 -1.24 -17.82 -24.61
C PHE A 294 -0.74 -16.69 -25.51
N THR A 295 -0.64 -16.95 -26.82
CA THR A 295 -0.12 -15.97 -27.80
C THR A 295 -1.13 -14.90 -28.21
N ASP A 296 -2.43 -15.23 -28.14
CA ASP A 296 -3.51 -14.40 -28.71
C ASP A 296 -4.37 -13.72 -27.62
N GLY A 297 -4.13 -14.06 -26.34
CA GLY A 297 -4.96 -13.65 -25.21
C GLY A 297 -4.39 -12.48 -24.39
N GLY A 298 -3.35 -11.82 -24.88
CA GLY A 298 -2.58 -10.81 -24.15
C GLY A 298 -3.25 -9.45 -23.98
N ILE A 299 -4.44 -9.25 -24.56
CA ILE A 299 -5.10 -7.95 -24.58
C ILE A 299 -6.50 -8.07 -24.00
N HIS A 300 -6.79 -7.24 -23.00
CA HIS A 300 -8.06 -7.28 -22.31
C HIS A 300 -9.21 -6.61 -23.09
N ASP A 301 -8.90 -5.95 -24.20
CA ASP A 301 -9.90 -5.29 -25.06
C ASP A 301 -10.35 -6.23 -26.19
N LYS A 302 -11.66 -6.50 -26.23
CA LYS A 302 -12.32 -7.34 -27.26
C LYS A 302 -12.32 -6.66 -28.64
N ASN A 303 -12.02 -5.36 -28.72
CA ASN A 303 -11.98 -4.59 -29.97
C ASN A 303 -10.61 -4.61 -30.66
N CYS A 304 -9.63 -5.34 -30.11
CA CYS A 304 -8.38 -5.62 -30.81
C CYS A 304 -8.62 -6.63 -31.93
N ASP A 305 -9.07 -6.14 -33.08
CA ASP A 305 -9.21 -6.95 -34.29
C ASP A 305 -7.80 -7.32 -34.78
N HIS A 306 -7.34 -8.52 -34.44
CA HIS A 306 -6.04 -9.07 -34.90
C HIS A 306 -6.04 -9.43 -36.40
N ASN A 307 -7.00 -8.91 -37.18
CA ASN A 307 -7.06 -9.07 -38.63
C ASN A 307 -6.01 -8.18 -39.33
N GLN A 308 -4.73 -8.51 -39.14
CA GLN A 308 -3.70 -8.17 -40.11
C GLN A 308 -2.88 -9.42 -40.42
N GLU A 309 -3.49 -10.28 -41.25
CA GLU A 309 -2.74 -11.02 -42.26
C GLU A 309 -2.11 -10.00 -43.22
N THR A 310 -0.99 -9.40 -42.82
CA THR A 310 -0.10 -8.71 -43.77
C THR A 310 1.34 -9.08 -43.45
N GLU A 311 1.81 -10.02 -44.26
CA GLU A 311 3.16 -10.10 -44.80
C GLU A 311 4.33 -10.39 -43.83
N ASN A 312 4.77 -11.65 -43.92
CA ASN A 312 6.16 -12.12 -43.91
C ASN A 312 7.25 -11.16 -43.40
N SER A 313 7.98 -11.65 -42.38
CA SER A 313 9.27 -11.13 -41.90
C SER A 313 9.21 -9.89 -41.01
N VAL A 314 8.55 -10.00 -39.86
CA VAL A 314 9.01 -9.31 -38.65
C VAL A 314 9.33 -10.40 -37.66
N THR A 315 10.61 -10.55 -37.31
CA THR A 315 11.03 -11.29 -36.11
C THR A 315 10.00 -11.04 -35.01
N LYS A 316 9.47 -12.07 -34.34
CA LYS A 316 8.70 -11.89 -33.10
C LYS A 316 9.52 -10.95 -32.22
N ASN A 317 9.17 -9.67 -32.20
CA ASN A 317 9.96 -8.69 -31.50
C ASN A 317 9.70 -8.97 -30.03
N GLU A 318 10.69 -9.49 -29.31
CA GLU A 318 10.54 -9.84 -27.90
C GLU A 318 9.99 -8.66 -27.09
N SER A 319 10.26 -7.42 -27.51
CA SER A 319 9.71 -6.22 -26.87
C SER A 319 8.18 -6.10 -26.98
N SER A 320 7.55 -6.67 -28.00
CA SER A 320 6.11 -6.62 -28.24
C SER A 320 5.36 -7.83 -27.68
N ARG A 321 6.06 -8.79 -27.06
CA ARG A 321 5.46 -9.99 -26.51
C ARG A 321 4.60 -9.64 -25.28
N PRO A 322 3.36 -10.15 -25.17
CA PRO A 322 2.55 -9.95 -23.96
C PRO A 322 3.19 -10.65 -22.77
N PHE A 323 2.77 -10.22 -21.57
CA PHE A 323 3.26 -10.76 -20.29
C PHE A 323 4.80 -10.69 -20.15
N PRO A 324 5.45 -9.54 -20.40
CA PRO A 324 6.86 -9.41 -20.06
C PRO A 324 7.02 -9.59 -18.54
N THR A 325 8.14 -10.17 -18.11
CA THR A 325 8.44 -10.17 -16.66
C THR A 325 8.81 -8.76 -16.22
N LEU A 326 8.69 -8.47 -14.93
CA LEU A 326 9.17 -7.21 -14.39
C LEU A 326 10.70 -7.05 -14.61
N GLU A 327 11.45 -8.14 -14.56
CA GLU A 327 12.88 -8.15 -14.88
C GLU A 327 13.14 -7.69 -16.33
N GLU A 328 12.39 -8.23 -17.30
CA GLU A 328 12.49 -7.82 -18.70
C GLU A 328 12.16 -6.33 -18.86
N VAL A 329 11.12 -5.84 -18.20
CA VAL A 329 10.78 -4.40 -18.24
C VAL A 329 11.89 -3.53 -17.63
N LEU A 330 12.42 -3.90 -16.46
CA LEU A 330 13.48 -3.13 -15.80
C LEU A 330 14.77 -3.07 -16.64
N ARG A 331 15.07 -4.15 -17.38
CA ARG A 331 16.24 -4.28 -18.24
C ARG A 331 16.08 -3.61 -19.60
N ASP A 332 14.94 -3.79 -20.26
CA ASP A 332 14.78 -3.54 -21.70
C ASP A 332 14.01 -2.24 -22.03
N VAL A 333 13.38 -1.61 -21.04
CA VAL A 333 12.84 -0.24 -21.18
C VAL A 333 13.98 0.78 -21.09
N ASP A 334 13.91 1.90 -21.81
CA ASP A 334 14.87 3.01 -21.70
C ASP A 334 15.09 3.39 -20.24
N GLU A 335 16.34 3.29 -19.77
CA GLU A 335 16.74 3.50 -18.37
C GLU A 335 16.46 4.93 -17.88
N LYS A 336 16.33 5.91 -18.79
CA LYS A 336 15.98 7.29 -18.45
C LYS A 336 14.50 7.46 -18.12
N CYS A 337 13.64 6.57 -18.61
CA CYS A 337 12.21 6.58 -18.29
C CYS A 337 11.99 5.98 -16.90
N GLY A 338 11.37 6.75 -16.01
CA GLY A 338 10.95 6.25 -14.70
C GLY A 338 9.87 5.19 -14.81
N LEU A 339 9.61 4.46 -13.73
CA LEU A 339 8.50 3.51 -13.67
C LEU A 339 7.64 3.77 -12.44
N ASN A 340 6.33 3.87 -12.64
CA ASN A 340 5.33 3.74 -11.58
C ASN A 340 4.80 2.30 -11.60
N ILE A 341 5.25 1.48 -10.66
CA ILE A 341 4.94 0.05 -10.59
C ILE A 341 3.72 -0.13 -9.66
N GLU A 342 2.55 -0.36 -10.24
CA GLU A 342 1.33 -0.73 -9.51
C GLU A 342 1.39 -2.22 -9.12
N LEU A 343 1.37 -2.52 -7.82
CA LEU A 343 1.21 -3.90 -7.34
C LEU A 343 -0.27 -4.25 -7.27
N LYS A 344 -0.72 -5.16 -8.14
CA LYS A 344 -2.11 -5.62 -8.20
C LYS A 344 -2.38 -6.63 -7.11
N TRP A 345 -3.37 -6.33 -6.28
CA TRP A 345 -3.85 -7.23 -5.25
C TRP A 345 -5.37 -7.24 -5.18
N PRO A 346 -6.01 -8.43 -5.22
CA PRO A 346 -7.45 -8.53 -5.36
C PRO A 346 -8.21 -7.73 -4.30
N GLN A 347 -9.14 -6.89 -4.75
CA GLN A 347 -9.98 -6.09 -3.86
C GLN A 347 -11.35 -6.74 -3.64
N LEU A 348 -11.97 -6.39 -2.51
CA LEU A 348 -13.36 -6.76 -2.23
C LEU A 348 -14.32 -5.82 -2.96
N LEU A 349 -15.20 -6.41 -3.76
CA LEU A 349 -16.24 -5.72 -4.51
C LEU A 349 -17.49 -5.47 -3.65
N PRO A 350 -18.38 -4.53 -4.05
CA PRO A 350 -19.61 -4.20 -3.33
C PRO A 350 -20.52 -5.39 -3.05
N ASN A 351 -20.51 -6.39 -3.94
CA ASN A 351 -21.30 -7.61 -3.83
C ASN A 351 -20.67 -8.67 -2.89
N GLY A 352 -19.57 -8.34 -2.21
CA GLY A 352 -18.85 -9.23 -1.29
C GLY A 352 -17.96 -10.27 -1.98
N LYS A 353 -17.81 -10.23 -3.31
CA LYS A 353 -16.86 -11.08 -4.04
C LYS A 353 -15.49 -10.40 -4.12
N SER A 354 -14.43 -11.21 -4.20
CA SER A 354 -13.08 -10.73 -4.49
C SER A 354 -12.87 -10.67 -6.01
N GLU A 355 -12.04 -9.73 -6.50
CA GLU A 355 -11.65 -9.64 -7.92
C GLU A 355 -10.92 -10.90 -8.42
N ALA A 356 -10.26 -11.64 -7.53
CA ALA A 356 -9.63 -12.94 -7.81
C ALA A 356 -9.70 -13.86 -6.58
N THR A 357 -9.45 -15.15 -6.77
CA THR A 357 -9.64 -16.19 -5.73
C THR A 357 -8.32 -16.91 -5.47
N GLN A 358 -7.95 -17.09 -4.20
CA GLN A 358 -6.75 -17.85 -3.80
C GLN A 358 -5.46 -17.26 -4.39
N TYR A 359 -5.06 -16.12 -3.87
CA TYR A 359 -3.81 -15.45 -4.26
C TYR A 359 -2.60 -15.93 -3.45
N ARG A 360 -1.40 -15.59 -3.93
CA ARG A 360 -0.13 -15.80 -3.23
C ARG A 360 -0.17 -15.19 -1.82
N GLU A 361 0.58 -15.75 -0.88
CA GLU A 361 0.75 -15.14 0.45
C GLU A 361 1.35 -13.73 0.32
N ILE A 362 0.81 -12.77 1.06
CA ILE A 362 1.07 -11.33 0.82
C ILE A 362 2.52 -10.92 1.05
N ASN A 363 3.24 -11.51 2.02
CA ASN A 363 4.66 -11.26 2.21
C ASN A 363 5.47 -11.82 1.04
N ASP A 364 5.27 -13.07 0.66
CA ASP A 364 5.96 -13.68 -0.48
C ASP A 364 5.67 -12.93 -1.79
N PHE A 365 4.45 -12.43 -1.99
CA PHE A 365 4.10 -11.59 -3.13
C PHE A 365 4.91 -10.29 -3.18
N VAL A 366 4.90 -9.52 -2.09
CA VAL A 366 5.60 -8.23 -2.02
C VAL A 366 7.12 -8.44 -2.06
N ASP A 367 7.65 -9.42 -1.34
CA ASP A 367 9.08 -9.70 -1.25
C ASP A 367 9.66 -10.09 -2.61
N ARG A 368 8.96 -10.91 -3.41
CA ARG A 368 9.39 -11.27 -4.78
C ARG A 368 9.49 -10.06 -5.71
N ILE A 369 8.51 -9.17 -5.63
CA ILE A 369 8.48 -7.96 -6.48
C ILE A 369 9.59 -6.99 -6.04
N LEU A 370 9.73 -6.74 -4.73
CA LEU A 370 10.80 -5.89 -4.20
C LEU A 370 12.19 -6.46 -4.49
N ASP A 371 12.38 -7.78 -4.39
CA ASP A 371 13.64 -8.45 -4.73
C ASP A 371 13.99 -8.30 -6.21
N CYS A 372 13.00 -8.46 -7.10
CA CYS A 372 13.18 -8.23 -8.52
C CYS A 372 13.60 -6.77 -8.79
N ILE A 373 12.88 -5.81 -8.22
CA ILE A 373 13.19 -4.38 -8.35
C ILE A 373 14.59 -4.08 -7.83
N ASN A 374 14.97 -4.57 -6.65
CA ASN A 374 16.27 -4.29 -6.05
C ASN A 374 17.44 -4.87 -6.85
N LYS A 375 17.25 -6.01 -7.52
CA LYS A 375 18.27 -6.66 -8.35
C LYS A 375 18.43 -5.99 -9.71
N HIS A 376 17.35 -5.47 -10.29
CA HIS A 376 17.32 -5.10 -11.71
C HIS A 376 17.04 -3.62 -11.98
N SER A 377 16.75 -2.78 -10.97
CA SER A 377 16.42 -1.37 -11.22
C SER A 377 17.58 -0.50 -11.70
N ASN A 378 18.84 -0.89 -11.46
CA ASN A 378 20.05 -0.18 -11.90
C ASN A 378 20.08 1.35 -11.60
N GLY A 379 19.36 1.79 -10.57
CA GLY A 379 19.29 3.22 -10.21
C GLY A 379 18.19 4.01 -10.94
N ARG A 380 17.40 3.35 -11.78
CA ARG A 380 16.18 3.91 -12.40
C ARG A 380 15.26 4.55 -11.36
N HIS A 381 14.62 5.65 -11.74
CA HIS A 381 13.56 6.27 -10.96
C HIS A 381 12.34 5.35 -10.87
N ILE A 382 11.96 4.98 -9.65
CA ILE A 382 10.84 4.08 -9.40
C ILE A 382 9.92 4.69 -8.35
N VAL A 383 8.62 4.68 -8.66
CA VAL A 383 7.52 4.84 -7.72
C VAL A 383 6.83 3.49 -7.56
N LEU A 384 6.43 3.15 -6.34
CA LEU A 384 5.58 1.99 -6.06
C LEU A 384 4.17 2.49 -5.77
N SER A 385 3.17 1.78 -6.27
CA SER A 385 1.79 2.20 -6.07
C SER A 385 0.86 0.99 -5.98
N THR A 386 -0.34 1.16 -5.43
CA THR A 386 -1.34 0.09 -5.33
C THR A 386 -2.71 0.64 -4.93
N LEU A 387 -3.78 -0.05 -5.35
CA LEU A 387 -5.16 0.13 -4.88
C LEU A 387 -5.50 -0.68 -3.63
N SER A 388 -4.55 -1.44 -3.06
CA SER A 388 -4.75 -2.23 -1.84
C SER A 388 -4.16 -1.55 -0.62
N ALA A 389 -4.97 -1.29 0.41
CA ALA A 389 -4.49 -0.76 1.68
C ALA A 389 -3.40 -1.65 2.31
N ASP A 390 -3.58 -2.97 2.30
CA ASP A 390 -2.64 -3.92 2.88
C ASP A 390 -1.31 -3.95 2.11
N ILE A 391 -1.34 -3.94 0.77
CA ILE A 391 -0.10 -3.83 -0.02
C ILE A 391 0.58 -2.49 0.19
N ALA A 392 -0.17 -1.40 0.33
CA ALA A 392 0.42 -0.08 0.54
C ALA A 392 1.17 -0.02 1.89
N ILE A 393 0.61 -0.63 2.93
CA ILE A 393 1.28 -0.82 4.23
C ILE A 393 2.55 -1.67 4.07
N MET A 394 2.45 -2.80 3.36
CA MET A 394 3.57 -3.72 3.13
C MET A 394 4.72 -3.03 2.39
N LEU A 395 4.42 -2.36 1.28
CA LEU A 395 5.37 -1.58 0.50
C LEU A 395 6.01 -0.49 1.35
N ARG A 396 5.26 0.13 2.26
CA ARG A 396 5.81 1.18 3.11
C ARG A 396 6.73 0.64 4.20
N LEU A 397 6.45 -0.53 4.76
CA LEU A 397 7.19 -1.08 5.90
C LEU A 397 8.34 -2.01 5.51
N LYS A 398 8.29 -2.64 4.34
CA LYS A 398 9.32 -3.58 3.85
C LYS A 398 10.47 -2.94 3.08
N GLN A 399 10.42 -1.64 2.80
CA GLN A 399 11.49 -0.92 2.12
C GLN A 399 11.48 0.58 2.47
N SER A 400 12.61 1.25 2.30
CA SER A 400 12.77 2.69 2.53
C SER A 400 13.40 3.45 1.34
N ARG A 401 13.51 2.80 0.19
CA ARG A 401 14.22 3.30 -0.99
C ARG A 401 13.29 3.99 -1.99
N TYR A 402 12.12 3.42 -2.22
CA TYR A 402 11.18 3.86 -3.25
C TYR A 402 9.97 4.56 -2.61
N PRO A 403 9.58 5.73 -3.12
CA PRO A 403 8.37 6.41 -2.70
C PRO A 403 7.14 5.54 -3.01
N VAL A 404 6.20 5.51 -2.06
CA VAL A 404 4.91 4.83 -2.22
C VAL A 404 3.83 5.89 -2.45
N LEU A 405 3.06 5.76 -3.54
CA LEU A 405 1.87 6.55 -3.81
C LEU A 405 0.63 5.66 -3.70
N PHE A 406 -0.34 6.07 -2.87
CA PHE A 406 -1.54 5.26 -2.63
C PHE A 406 -2.63 5.55 -3.66
N LEU A 407 -3.05 4.55 -4.44
CA LEU A 407 -4.13 4.73 -5.42
C LEU A 407 -5.47 4.78 -4.73
N THR A 408 -6.36 5.60 -5.28
CA THR A 408 -7.77 5.62 -4.92
C THR A 408 -8.62 5.80 -6.16
N THR A 409 -9.72 5.06 -6.24
CA THR A 409 -10.76 5.24 -7.25
C THR A 409 -11.61 6.48 -7.01
N GLY A 410 -11.37 7.22 -5.92
CA GLY A 410 -12.26 8.24 -5.41
C GLY A 410 -13.60 7.65 -4.98
N ASP A 411 -14.64 8.50 -4.92
CA ASP A 411 -16.01 8.15 -4.52
C ASP A 411 -16.74 7.23 -5.53
N SER A 412 -15.97 6.42 -6.28
CA SER A 412 -16.50 5.33 -7.07
C SER A 412 -17.09 4.27 -6.15
N SER A 413 -18.23 3.72 -6.52
CA SER A 413 -18.82 2.57 -5.85
C SER A 413 -18.09 1.25 -6.17
N ARG A 414 -16.83 1.28 -6.64
CA ARG A 414 -16.12 0.09 -7.14
C ARG A 414 -15.61 -0.83 -6.03
N PHE A 415 -15.14 -0.28 -4.91
CA PHE A 415 -14.54 -1.05 -3.82
C PHE A 415 -15.13 -0.67 -2.46
N ASN A 416 -15.11 -1.62 -1.52
CA ASN A 416 -15.68 -1.45 -0.19
C ASN A 416 -14.66 -1.01 0.88
N ASP A 417 -13.36 -1.00 0.57
CA ASP A 417 -12.32 -0.63 1.53
C ASP A 417 -12.44 0.86 1.92
N PRO A 418 -12.66 1.21 3.22
CA PRO A 418 -12.78 2.59 3.65
C PRO A 418 -11.57 3.47 3.29
N ALA A 419 -10.37 2.91 3.19
CA ALA A 419 -9.15 3.65 2.87
C ALA A 419 -9.13 4.14 1.41
N THR A 420 -9.74 3.40 0.48
CA THR A 420 -9.72 3.74 -0.96
C THR A 420 -11.05 4.28 -1.49
N LYS A 421 -12.13 4.13 -0.72
CA LYS A 421 -13.51 4.50 -1.11
C LYS A 421 -13.75 6.00 -1.27
N SER A 422 -12.89 6.86 -0.74
CA SER A 422 -12.90 8.31 -1.01
C SER A 422 -11.49 8.87 -1.09
N ILE A 423 -11.32 9.99 -1.80
CA ILE A 423 -10.01 10.66 -1.90
C ILE A 423 -9.58 11.20 -0.53
N GLU A 424 -10.51 11.71 0.27
CA GLU A 424 -10.20 12.24 1.61
C GLU A 424 -9.68 11.14 2.54
N ASN A 425 -10.30 9.95 2.53
CA ASN A 425 -9.81 8.84 3.31
C ASN A 425 -8.46 8.33 2.82
N ALA A 426 -8.24 8.32 1.50
CA ALA A 426 -6.94 7.97 0.93
C ALA A 426 -5.84 8.95 1.38
N ILE A 427 -6.14 10.25 1.46
CA ILE A 427 -5.23 11.28 2.01
C ILE A 427 -4.90 10.97 3.47
N HIS A 428 -5.91 10.68 4.29
CA HIS A 428 -5.73 10.39 5.71
C HIS A 428 -4.92 9.10 5.93
N PHE A 429 -5.24 8.04 5.19
CA PHE A 429 -4.55 6.77 5.25
C PHE A 429 -3.09 6.88 4.79
N ALA A 430 -2.86 7.53 3.64
CA ALA A 430 -1.51 7.78 3.12
C ALA A 430 -0.67 8.61 4.11
N LYS A 431 -1.27 9.62 4.75
CA LYS A 431 -0.58 10.41 5.78
C LYS A 431 -0.26 9.58 7.03
N ALA A 432 -1.19 8.75 7.49
CA ALA A 432 -1.02 7.95 8.70
C ALA A 432 0.17 6.99 8.59
N PHE A 433 0.32 6.33 7.43
CA PHE A 433 1.43 5.44 7.15
C PHE A 433 2.68 6.15 6.60
N ASP A 434 2.71 7.49 6.57
CA ASP A 434 3.81 8.27 6.01
C ASP A 434 4.16 7.84 4.58
N MET A 435 3.18 7.86 3.67
CA MET A 435 3.42 7.63 2.24
C MET A 435 3.86 8.93 1.55
N ALA A 436 4.44 8.81 0.35
CA ALA A 436 4.94 9.98 -0.39
C ALA A 436 3.78 10.82 -0.94
N GLY A 437 2.66 10.17 -1.30
CA GLY A 437 1.51 10.83 -1.89
C GLY A 437 0.36 9.88 -2.23
N ILE A 438 -0.55 10.37 -3.06
CA ILE A 438 -1.73 9.64 -3.54
C ILE A 438 -1.82 9.68 -5.07
N ASN A 439 -2.44 8.63 -5.63
CA ASN A 439 -2.84 8.53 -7.02
C ASN A 439 -4.39 8.51 -7.15
N PRO A 440 -5.05 9.68 -7.12
CA PRO A 440 -6.51 9.73 -7.23
C PRO A 440 -7.00 9.63 -8.68
N ASN A 441 -8.18 9.04 -8.86
CA ASN A 441 -8.91 9.16 -10.12
C ASN A 441 -9.34 10.62 -10.35
N ALA A 442 -8.91 11.20 -11.46
CA ALA A 442 -9.16 12.58 -11.85
C ALA A 442 -10.66 12.94 -11.89
N ALA A 443 -11.54 11.98 -12.17
CA ALA A 443 -12.98 12.22 -12.26
C ALA A 443 -13.63 12.65 -10.94
N TYR A 444 -13.01 12.34 -9.80
CA TYR A 444 -13.51 12.70 -8.46
C TYR A 444 -12.65 13.76 -7.77
N LEU A 445 -11.60 14.25 -8.43
CA LEU A 445 -10.65 15.18 -7.85
C LEU A 445 -11.12 16.62 -7.99
N ASN A 446 -10.84 17.45 -6.98
CA ASN A 446 -11.10 18.89 -7.00
C ASN A 446 -9.99 19.64 -6.26
N GLU A 447 -9.97 20.97 -6.40
CA GLU A 447 -8.94 21.83 -5.80
C GLU A 447 -8.87 21.70 -4.26
N TYR A 448 -10.01 21.55 -3.58
CA TYR A 448 -10.05 21.35 -2.13
C TYR A 448 -9.30 20.08 -1.72
N LEU A 449 -9.52 18.96 -2.42
CA LEU A 449 -8.85 17.69 -2.14
C LEU A 449 -7.36 17.75 -2.43
N VAL A 450 -6.95 18.42 -3.53
CA VAL A 450 -5.53 18.63 -3.84
C VAL A 450 -4.87 19.46 -2.74
N LYS A 451 -5.47 20.58 -2.36
CA LYS A 451 -4.97 21.42 -1.26
C LYS A 451 -4.87 20.63 0.05
N THR A 452 -5.90 19.86 0.38
CA THR A 452 -5.96 19.00 1.57
C THR A 452 -4.82 17.99 1.61
N ALA A 453 -4.47 17.38 0.47
CA ALA A 453 -3.31 16.49 0.35
C ALA A 453 -1.98 17.24 0.51
N LYS A 454 -1.82 18.36 -0.17
CA LYS A 454 -0.60 19.19 -0.15
C LYS A 454 -0.30 19.77 1.23
N ASP A 455 -1.33 20.26 1.94
CA ASP A 455 -1.20 20.76 3.32
C ASP A 455 -0.71 19.67 4.28
N ARG A 456 -0.90 18.38 3.93
CA ARG A 456 -0.39 17.22 4.68
C ARG A 456 0.98 16.72 4.19
N GLY A 457 1.56 17.39 3.20
CA GLY A 457 2.84 17.04 2.58
C GLY A 457 2.77 15.88 1.59
N LEU A 458 1.59 15.58 1.05
CA LEU A 458 1.41 14.49 0.08
C LEU A 458 1.56 15.00 -1.35
N LEU A 459 2.24 14.22 -2.18
CA LEU A 459 2.24 14.40 -3.63
C LEU A 459 0.90 13.93 -4.22
N VAL A 460 0.49 14.53 -5.34
CA VAL A 460 -0.78 14.19 -6.01
C VAL A 460 -0.55 13.95 -7.50
N TYR A 461 -0.75 12.71 -7.92
CA TYR A 461 -0.58 12.25 -9.30
C TYR A 461 -1.88 11.64 -9.82
N ALA A 462 -2.65 12.36 -10.63
CA ALA A 462 -3.98 11.90 -11.01
C ALA A 462 -3.96 10.95 -12.20
N TRP A 463 -4.84 9.95 -12.20
CA TRP A 463 -5.06 9.01 -13.31
C TRP A 463 -6.50 9.03 -13.77
N GLY A 464 -6.81 8.39 -14.89
CA GLY A 464 -8.18 8.20 -15.39
C GLY A 464 -8.34 8.73 -16.81
N LYS A 465 -9.58 9.08 -17.19
CA LYS A 465 -9.89 9.59 -18.53
C LYS A 465 -9.40 11.02 -18.72
N ILE A 466 -8.12 11.18 -19.00
CA ILE A 466 -7.45 12.45 -19.29
C ILE A 466 -7.17 12.48 -20.81
N GLU A 467 -8.11 13.02 -21.57
CA GLU A 467 -8.16 12.84 -23.04
C GLU A 467 -7.85 14.13 -23.84
N SER A 468 -7.44 15.22 -23.19
CA SER A 468 -7.08 16.46 -23.88
C SER A 468 -6.01 17.28 -23.16
N ALA A 469 -5.28 18.11 -23.91
CA ALA A 469 -4.27 19.02 -23.36
C ALA A 469 -4.90 20.06 -22.41
N GLN A 470 -6.16 20.44 -22.69
CA GLN A 470 -6.93 21.32 -21.82
C GLN A 470 -7.22 20.67 -20.46
N ALA A 471 -7.62 19.38 -20.44
CA ALA A 471 -7.82 18.65 -19.19
C ALA A 471 -6.53 18.53 -18.38
N ILE A 472 -5.39 18.28 -19.04
CA ILE A 472 -4.06 18.29 -18.39
C ILE A 472 -3.78 19.67 -17.78
N LYS A 473 -4.02 20.76 -18.52
CA LYS A 473 -3.80 22.12 -18.04
C LYS A 473 -4.68 22.47 -16.84
N GLU A 474 -5.95 22.08 -16.85
CA GLU A 474 -6.89 22.29 -15.73
C GLU A 474 -6.44 21.54 -14.48
N LEU A 475 -6.10 20.25 -14.62
CA LEU A 475 -5.56 19.43 -13.54
C LEU A 475 -4.24 20.00 -12.99
N ARG A 476 -3.36 20.49 -13.85
CA ARG A 476 -2.12 21.16 -13.43
C ARG A 476 -2.37 22.48 -12.70
N SER A 477 -3.39 23.24 -13.10
CA SER A 477 -3.72 24.54 -12.50
C SER A 477 -4.16 24.44 -11.04
N ILE A 478 -4.75 23.30 -10.64
CA ILE A 478 -5.13 23.04 -9.25
C ILE A 478 -4.00 22.45 -8.40
N GLY A 479 -2.77 22.36 -8.94
CA GLY A 479 -1.55 22.08 -8.17
C GLY A 479 -1.07 20.62 -8.16
N LEU A 480 -1.47 19.79 -9.12
CA LEU A 480 -0.97 18.41 -9.23
C LEU A 480 0.54 18.34 -9.45
N ASN A 481 1.16 17.25 -8.99
CA ASN A 481 2.56 16.90 -9.25
C ASN A 481 2.75 16.13 -10.56
N GLY A 482 1.69 15.49 -11.07
CA GLY A 482 1.75 14.80 -12.34
C GLY A 482 0.41 14.20 -12.74
N VAL A 483 0.36 13.68 -13.97
CA VAL A 483 -0.81 13.04 -14.55
C VAL A 483 -0.41 11.74 -15.24
N ILE A 484 -1.30 10.74 -15.18
CA ILE A 484 -1.12 9.41 -15.77
C ILE A 484 -2.22 9.22 -16.82
N TYR A 485 -1.85 9.04 -18.09
CA TYR A 485 -2.81 9.04 -19.20
C TYR A 485 -2.33 8.24 -20.42
N ASP A 486 -3.27 7.85 -21.29
CA ASP A 486 -3.02 6.88 -22.37
C ASP A 486 -2.23 7.48 -23.55
N LYS A 487 -2.61 8.66 -24.02
CA LYS A 487 -2.17 9.19 -25.33
C LYS A 487 -1.07 10.23 -25.22
N ILE A 488 0.04 9.89 -24.56
CA ILE A 488 1.16 10.82 -24.31
C ILE A 488 1.81 11.40 -25.57
N ASP A 489 1.76 10.65 -26.65
CA ASP A 489 2.24 11.03 -27.98
C ASP A 489 1.36 12.06 -28.69
N LEU A 490 0.05 12.05 -28.44
CA LEU A 490 -0.93 12.93 -29.09
C LEU A 490 -1.35 14.11 -28.20
N ILE A 491 -1.43 13.89 -26.90
CA ILE A 491 -1.88 14.86 -25.91
C ILE A 491 -0.65 15.41 -25.19
N LYS A 492 -0.01 16.39 -25.82
CA LYS A 492 1.11 17.11 -25.21
C LYS A 492 0.58 18.30 -24.42
N PRO A 493 1.11 18.57 -23.22
CA PRO A 493 0.91 19.86 -22.57
C PRO A 493 1.41 20.94 -23.53
N GLN A 494 0.54 21.88 -23.92
CA GLN A 494 1.03 23.09 -24.60
C GLN A 494 1.59 24.00 -23.51
N ASP A 495 2.86 24.41 -23.67
CA ASP A 495 3.56 25.37 -22.80
C ASP A 495 2.77 26.68 -22.63
#